data_AF-A0A928EJ00-F1
#
_entry.id   AF-A0A928EJ00-F1
#
_cell.length_a   1.000
_cell.length_b   1.000
_cell.length_c   1.000
_cell.angle_alpha   90.00
_cell.angle_beta   90.00
_cell.angle_gamma   90.00
#
_symmetry.space_group_name_H-M   'P 1'
#
loop_
_entity.id
_entity.type
_entity.pdbx_description
1 polymer ?
#
loop_
_entity_poly.entity_id
_entity_poly.type
_entity_poly.pdbx_seq_one_letter_code
_entity_poly.pdbx_strand_id
1 'polypeptide(L)'
;MADYHRPLSLTDGLGQAARRIPAVSMKMAVLRDGHIGIGERGPSDPFGEMRILLEELVRDLSWDVKNGAQDLKLAVQAIVDQDAAAQREWDDFGSFLDQGSGIDPWNDEHERDTRERP
;
A
#
# COMPACT_ATOMS: atom_id res chain seq x y z
N MET A 1 -38.70 -1.48 1.80
CA MET A 1 -37.31 -1.66 2.27
C MET A 1 -36.43 -1.56 1.05
N ALA A 2 -35.69 -0.46 0.90
CA ALA A 2 -34.78 -0.26 -0.23
C ALA A 2 -33.45 -0.94 0.10
N ASP A 3 -33.03 -1.88 -0.75
CA ASP A 3 -31.69 -2.46 -0.73
C ASP A 3 -30.68 -1.33 -0.99
N TYR A 4 -29.98 -0.92 0.06
CA TYR A 4 -28.83 -0.03 -0.05
C TYR A 4 -27.69 -0.84 -0.66
N HIS A 5 -27.57 -0.80 -1.99
CA HIS A 5 -26.48 -1.42 -2.72
C HIS A 5 -25.18 -0.71 -2.32
N ARG A 6 -24.49 -1.25 -1.30
CA ARG A 6 -23.19 -0.76 -0.86
C ARG A 6 -22.28 -0.76 -2.09
N PRO A 7 -21.69 0.38 -2.50
CA PRO A 7 -20.79 0.40 -3.63
C PRO A 7 -19.65 -0.58 -3.35
N LEU A 8 -19.46 -1.51 -4.29
CA LEU A 8 -18.35 -2.45 -4.26
C LEU A 8 -17.04 -1.66 -4.11
N SER A 9 -16.10 -2.17 -3.31
CA SER A 9 -14.77 -1.57 -3.29
C SER A 9 -14.20 -1.57 -4.72
N LEU A 10 -13.35 -0.61 -5.07
CA LEU A 10 -12.75 -0.55 -6.41
C LEU A 10 -12.14 -1.90 -6.82
N THR A 11 -11.49 -2.57 -5.86
CA THR A 11 -10.93 -3.92 -6.04
C THR A 11 -11.99 -4.99 -6.29
N ASP A 12 -13.15 -4.93 -5.61
CA ASP A 12 -14.26 -5.86 -5.87
C ASP A 12 -14.91 -5.62 -7.24
N GLY A 13 -14.97 -4.35 -7.68
CA GLY A 13 -15.44 -3.97 -9.00
C GLY A 13 -14.54 -4.51 -10.11
N LEU A 14 -13.22 -4.32 -9.97
CA LEU A 14 -12.21 -4.85 -10.90
C LEU A 14 -12.23 -6.38 -10.93
N GLY A 15 -12.28 -7.04 -9.77
CA GLY A 15 -12.38 -8.50 -9.68
C GLY A 15 -13.65 -9.05 -10.34
N GLN A 16 -14.79 -8.38 -10.21
CA GLN A 16 -16.02 -8.76 -10.90
C GLN A 16 -15.96 -8.50 -12.41
N ALA A 17 -15.36 -7.40 -12.84
CA ALA A 17 -15.15 -7.12 -14.25
C ALA A 17 -14.29 -8.22 -14.90
N ALA A 18 -13.16 -8.57 -14.28
CA ALA A 18 -12.29 -9.66 -14.75
C ALA A 18 -13.03 -11.00 -14.91
N ARG A 19 -13.93 -11.35 -13.97
CA ARG A 19 -14.71 -12.60 -14.05
C ARG A 19 -15.74 -12.61 -15.17
N ARG A 20 -16.19 -11.43 -15.63
CA ARG A 20 -17.23 -11.31 -16.66
C ARG A 20 -16.65 -11.25 -18.07
N ILE A 21 -15.40 -10.82 -18.24
CA ILE A 21 -14.74 -10.71 -19.56
C ILE A 21 -14.73 -12.04 -20.35
N PRO A 22 -14.43 -13.21 -19.75
CA PRO A 22 -14.44 -14.48 -20.48
C PRO A 22 -15.79 -14.86 -21.11
N ALA A 23 -16.89 -14.35 -20.54
CA ALA A 23 -18.25 -14.63 -21.03
C ALA A 23 -18.59 -13.86 -22.31
N VAL A 24 -17.81 -12.83 -22.66
CA VAL A 24 -18.00 -12.07 -23.90
C VAL A 24 -17.35 -12.85 -25.05
N SER A 25 -18.12 -13.12 -26.11
CA SER A 25 -17.64 -13.86 -27.28
C SER A 25 -18.28 -13.31 -28.55
N MET A 26 -17.46 -13.14 -29.59
CA MET A 26 -17.95 -12.80 -30.93
C MET A 26 -18.16 -14.02 -31.82
N LYS A 27 -17.77 -15.23 -31.37
CA LYS A 27 -17.74 -16.44 -32.22
C LYS A 27 -19.04 -16.69 -32.97
N MET A 28 -20.18 -16.57 -32.30
CA MET A 28 -21.49 -16.77 -32.93
C MET A 28 -21.97 -15.57 -33.75
N ALA A 29 -21.54 -14.36 -33.39
CA ALA A 29 -22.00 -13.12 -34.03
C ALA A 29 -21.35 -12.89 -35.41
N VAL A 30 -20.22 -13.53 -35.70
CA VAL A 30 -19.45 -13.27 -36.94
C VAL A 30 -19.29 -14.48 -37.86
N LEU A 31 -19.95 -15.60 -37.51
CA LEU A 31 -20.04 -16.78 -38.38
C LEU A 31 -20.81 -16.44 -39.66
N ARG A 32 -20.21 -16.75 -40.80
CA ARG A 32 -20.74 -16.41 -42.13
C ARG A 32 -20.22 -17.37 -43.19
N ASP A 33 -20.77 -17.28 -44.40
CA ASP A 33 -20.21 -17.99 -45.56
C ASP A 33 -18.74 -17.61 -45.77
N GLY A 34 -17.88 -18.61 -45.96
CA GLY A 34 -16.43 -18.43 -46.07
C GLY A 34 -15.97 -17.59 -47.26
N HIS A 35 -16.82 -17.36 -48.25
CA HIS A 35 -16.54 -16.56 -49.44
C HIS A 35 -16.94 -15.08 -49.30
N ILE A 36 -17.52 -14.67 -48.17
CA ILE A 36 -18.00 -13.31 -47.95
C ILE A 36 -17.16 -12.61 -46.86
N GLY A 37 -16.43 -11.55 -47.22
CA GLY A 37 -15.67 -10.73 -46.25
C GLY A 37 -14.40 -11.40 -45.70
N ILE A 38 -14.12 -11.26 -44.39
CA ILE A 38 -12.88 -11.71 -43.69
C ILE A 38 -12.83 -13.25 -43.51
N GLY A 39 -13.71 -14.00 -44.18
CA GLY A 39 -13.83 -15.46 -44.06
C GLY A 39 -14.82 -15.92 -42.98
N GLU A 40 -14.98 -17.23 -42.87
CA GLU A 40 -16.06 -17.91 -42.14
C GLU A 40 -16.14 -17.51 -40.65
N ARG A 41 -14.97 -17.28 -40.03
CA ARG A 41 -14.84 -16.95 -38.60
C ARG A 41 -14.78 -15.46 -38.30
N GLY A 42 -14.72 -14.60 -39.31
CA GLY A 42 -14.57 -13.15 -39.11
C GLY A 42 -13.45 -12.77 -38.12
N PRO A 43 -13.63 -11.71 -37.30
CA PRO A 43 -12.64 -11.29 -36.31
C PRO A 43 -12.70 -12.09 -35.00
N SER A 44 -13.31 -13.29 -34.97
CA SER A 44 -13.50 -14.05 -33.73
C SER A 44 -12.19 -14.37 -33.02
N ASP A 45 -11.15 -14.75 -33.76
CA ASP A 45 -9.87 -15.15 -33.18
C ASP A 45 -9.09 -13.94 -32.62
N PRO A 46 -8.88 -12.83 -33.38
CA PRO A 46 -8.28 -11.61 -32.84
C PRO A 46 -9.08 -10.99 -31.67
N PHE A 47 -10.41 -11.08 -31.70
CA PHE A 47 -11.24 -10.66 -30.57
C PHE A 47 -10.98 -11.51 -29.32
N GLY A 48 -10.80 -12.83 -29.50
CA GLY A 48 -10.45 -13.75 -28.43
C GLY A 48 -9.12 -13.39 -27.76
N GLU A 49 -8.10 -13.06 -28.56
CA GLU A 49 -6.80 -12.61 -28.08
C GLU A 49 -6.91 -11.29 -27.29
N MET A 50 -7.58 -10.28 -27.85
CA MET A 50 -7.82 -9.01 -27.16
C MET A 50 -8.58 -9.19 -25.85
N ARG A 51 -9.57 -10.09 -25.83
CA ARG A 51 -10.35 -10.41 -24.63
C ARG A 51 -9.47 -11.02 -23.53
N ILE A 52 -8.58 -11.94 -23.88
CA ILE A 52 -7.64 -12.54 -22.93
C ILE A 52 -6.72 -11.46 -22.34
N LEU A 53 -6.15 -10.61 -23.19
CA LEU A 53 -5.31 -9.50 -22.74
C LEU A 53 -6.06 -8.56 -21.78
N LEU A 54 -7.30 -8.21 -22.09
CA LEU A 54 -8.14 -7.38 -21.21
C LEU A 54 -8.44 -8.06 -19.87
N GLU A 55 -8.71 -9.37 -19.88
CA GLU A 55 -8.90 -10.14 -18.65
C GLU A 55 -7.64 -10.08 -17.76
N GLU A 56 -6.48 -10.33 -18.35
CA GLU A 56 -5.19 -10.34 -17.64
C GLU A 56 -4.87 -8.95 -17.06
N LEU A 57 -5.02 -7.89 -17.85
CA LEU A 57 -4.78 -6.51 -17.41
C LEU A 57 -5.70 -6.10 -16.23
N VAL A 58 -6.97 -6.48 -16.27
CA VAL A 58 -7.91 -6.13 -15.18
C VAL A 58 -7.61 -6.94 -13.92
N ARG A 59 -7.17 -8.20 -14.06
CA ARG A 59 -6.72 -9.02 -12.92
C ARG A 59 -5.47 -8.44 -12.26
N ASP A 60 -4.50 -8.05 -13.06
CA ASP A 60 -3.24 -7.46 -12.61
C ASP A 60 -3.49 -6.13 -11.89
N LEU A 61 -4.27 -5.23 -12.49
CA LEU A 61 -4.67 -3.98 -11.87
C LEU A 61 -5.41 -4.18 -10.55
N SER A 62 -6.28 -5.20 -10.47
CA SER A 62 -6.98 -5.52 -9.22
C SER A 62 -6.01 -5.97 -8.11
N TRP A 63 -4.94 -6.66 -8.48
CA TRP A 63 -3.90 -7.10 -7.55
C TRP A 63 -3.04 -5.90 -7.11
N ASP A 64 -2.62 -5.06 -8.05
CA ASP A 64 -1.82 -3.86 -7.79
C ASP A 64 -2.51 -2.88 -6.85
N VAL A 65 -3.79 -2.56 -7.10
CA VAL A 65 -4.54 -1.64 -6.24
C VAL A 65 -4.68 -2.20 -4.83
N LYS A 66 -4.93 -3.51 -4.70
CA LYS A 66 -5.07 -4.16 -3.39
C LYS A 66 -3.77 -4.12 -2.60
N ASN A 67 -2.66 -4.47 -3.24
CA ASN A 67 -1.37 -4.55 -2.54
C ASN A 67 -0.75 -3.17 -2.35
N GLY A 68 -0.86 -2.26 -3.32
CA GLY A 68 -0.38 -0.89 -3.18
C GLY A 68 -1.06 -0.14 -2.03
N ALA A 69 -2.36 -0.36 -1.83
CA ALA A 69 -3.07 0.21 -0.67
C ALA A 69 -2.56 -0.35 0.67
N GLN A 70 -2.27 -1.65 0.71
CA GLN A 70 -1.70 -2.29 1.90
C GLN A 70 -0.27 -1.82 2.18
N ASP A 71 0.54 -1.67 1.13
CA ASP A 71 1.93 -1.22 1.22
C ASP A 71 2.01 0.23 1.71
N LEU A 72 1.15 1.12 1.17
CA LEU A 72 1.01 2.49 1.66
C LEU A 72 0.63 2.53 3.15
N LYS A 73 -0.30 1.67 3.57
CA LYS A 73 -0.71 1.59 4.98
C LYS A 73 0.46 1.17 5.87
N LEU A 74 1.27 0.20 5.43
CA LEU A 74 2.45 -0.24 6.17
C LEU A 74 3.51 0.86 6.23
N ALA A 75 3.75 1.58 5.13
CA ALA A 75 4.68 2.70 5.10
C ALA A 75 4.27 3.83 6.06
N VAL A 76 2.98 4.20 6.07
CA VAL A 76 2.46 5.21 7.01
C VAL A 76 2.63 4.74 8.46
N GLN A 77 2.30 3.47 8.76
CA GLN A 77 2.44 2.93 10.10
C GLN A 77 3.91 2.95 10.56
N ALA A 78 4.85 2.57 9.69
CA ALA A 78 6.27 2.59 10.00
C ALA A 78 6.79 4.01 10.33
N ILE A 79 6.32 5.02 9.60
CA ILE A 79 6.66 6.43 9.87
C ILE A 79 6.15 6.84 11.26
N VAL A 80 4.88 6.55 11.56
CA VAL A 80 4.27 6.91 12.85
C VAL A 80 4.97 6.20 14.01
N ASP A 81 5.29 4.92 13.85
CA ASP A 81 5.96 4.14 14.89
C ASP A 81 7.38 4.64 15.14
N GLN A 82 8.10 4.99 14.08
CA GLN A 82 9.47 5.53 14.18
C GLN A 82 9.47 6.92 14.82
N ASP A 83 8.55 7.79 14.45
CA ASP A 83 8.41 9.13 15.05
C ASP A 83 8.06 9.03 16.54
N ALA A 84 7.11 8.15 16.90
CA ALA A 84 6.76 7.91 18.29
C ALA A 84 7.92 7.30 19.10
N ALA A 85 8.74 6.44 18.49
CA ALA A 85 9.94 5.90 19.13
C ALA A 85 10.99 6.98 19.37
N ALA A 86 11.25 7.83 18.36
CA ALA A 86 12.17 8.95 18.47
C ALA A 86 11.71 9.92 19.57
N GLN A 87 10.43 10.28 19.60
CA GLN A 87 9.89 11.19 20.62
C GLN A 87 10.14 10.66 22.05
N ARG A 88 9.94 9.36 22.29
CA ARG A 88 10.21 8.77 23.61
C ARG A 88 11.70 8.85 23.97
N GLU A 89 12.59 8.56 23.02
CA GLU A 89 14.03 8.67 23.24
C GLU A 89 14.45 10.11 23.56
N TRP A 90 13.84 11.10 22.90
CA TRP A 90 14.05 12.52 23.21
C TRP A 90 13.52 12.91 24.59
N ASP A 91 12.34 12.45 24.97
CA ASP A 91 11.74 12.74 26.28
C ASP A 91 12.55 12.10 27.42
N ASP A 92 13.04 10.87 27.22
CA ASP A 92 13.92 10.17 28.16
C ASP A 92 15.27 10.90 28.30
N PHE A 93 15.84 11.36 27.18
CA PHE A 93 17.08 12.13 27.21
C PHE A 93 16.91 13.51 27.86
N GLY A 94 15.80 14.20 27.61
CA GLY A 94 15.46 15.45 28.29
C GLY A 94 15.33 15.24 29.80
N SER A 95 14.65 14.18 30.22
CA SER A 95 14.52 13.80 31.63
C SER A 95 15.88 13.47 32.26
N PHE A 96 16.79 12.85 31.51
CA PHE A 96 18.18 12.62 31.95
C PHE A 96 18.96 13.93 32.11
N LEU A 97 18.83 14.87 31.17
CA LEU A 97 19.48 16.17 31.27
C LEU A 97 18.96 16.99 32.45
N ASP A 98 17.66 16.96 32.71
CA ASP A 98 17.01 17.67 33.83
C ASP A 98 17.46 17.14 35.20
N GLN A 99 17.80 15.84 35.30
CA GLN A 99 18.41 15.28 36.50
C GLN A 99 19.80 15.86 36.78
N GLY A 100 20.45 16.41 35.75
CA GLY A 100 21.80 16.94 35.82
C GLY A 100 22.85 15.84 36.06
N SER A 101 24.12 16.25 36.13
CA SER A 101 25.23 15.32 36.39
C SER A 101 25.32 14.86 37.84
N GLY A 102 24.56 15.48 38.75
CA GLY A 102 24.73 15.34 40.20
C GLY A 102 26.05 15.90 40.73
N ILE A 103 26.87 16.52 39.88
CA ILE A 103 28.15 17.14 40.22
C ILE A 103 27.97 18.64 40.27
N ASP A 104 28.17 19.22 41.44
CA ASP A 104 28.32 20.67 41.59
C ASP A 104 29.82 21.03 41.56
N PRO A 105 30.32 21.61 40.46
CA PRO A 105 31.73 22.00 40.35
C PRO A 105 32.10 23.16 41.27
N TRP A 106 31.13 23.82 41.90
CA TRP A 106 31.33 24.92 42.85
C TRP A 106 31.07 24.50 44.29
N ASN A 107 31.01 23.19 44.59
CA ASN A 107 30.90 22.73 45.96
C ASN A 107 32.17 23.12 46.75
N ASP A 108 31.97 23.70 47.93
CA ASP A 108 33.06 24.18 48.81
C ASP A 108 33.82 23.04 49.51
N GLU A 109 33.47 21.76 49.29
CA GLU A 109 34.16 20.61 49.88
C GLU A 109 35.52 20.37 49.22
N HIS A 110 35.67 20.71 47.93
CA HIS A 110 36.97 20.69 47.25
C HIS A 110 37.97 21.72 47.82
N GLU A 111 37.49 22.82 48.40
CA GLU A 111 38.34 23.84 49.01
C GLU A 111 38.87 23.45 50.41
N ARG A 112 38.26 22.47 51.09
CA ARG A 112 38.74 22.04 52.42
C ARG A 112 39.94 21.10 52.31
N ASP A 113 39.96 20.19 51.34
CA ASP A 113 41.07 19.25 51.13
C ASP A 113 42.36 19.94 50.64
N THR A 114 42.22 21.08 49.96
CA THR A 114 43.38 21.85 49.47
C THR A 114 43.97 22.83 50.49
N ARG A 115 43.24 23.17 51.57
CA ARG A 115 43.72 24.04 52.66
C ARG A 115 44.36 23.26 53.83
N GLU A 116 44.19 21.94 53.89
CA GLU A 116 44.74 21.08 54.95
C GLU A 116 46.02 20.33 54.53
N ARG A 117 46.53 20.54 53.31
CA ARG A 117 47.84 20.03 52.91
C ARG A 117 48.95 21.01 53.37
N PRO A 118 49.96 20.54 54.13
CA PRO A 118 50.98 21.37 54.78
C PRO A 118 51.93 22.11 53.84
#